data_AF-A0AAU1F4V8-F1
#
_entry.id   AF-A0AAU1F4V8-F1
#
_cell.length_a   1.000
_cell.length_b   1.000
_cell.length_c   1.000
_cell.angle_alpha   90.00
_cell.angle_beta   90.00
_cell.angle_gamma   90.00
#
_symmetry.space_group_name_H-M   'P 1'
#
loop_
_entity.id
_entity.type
_entity.pdbx_description
1 polymer ?
#
loop_
_entity_poly.entity_id
_entity_poly.type
_entity_poly.pdbx_seq_one_letter_code
_entity_poly.pdbx_strand_id
1 'polypeptide(L)'
;MRINGIVHLRTVLPADSMVPIGWVAVGDPVRILPPEDHDGIWAVQKKLDFPGYVFGLDRPADGESLMLAISERFGRGLGRHSNDQQI
;
A
#
# COMPACT_ATOMS: atom_id res chain seq x y z
N MET A 1 -11.30 14.01 4.59
CA MET A 1 -10.83 12.99 5.56
C MET A 1 -10.92 13.55 6.97
N ARG A 2 -11.26 12.74 7.98
CA ARG A 2 -11.19 13.14 9.40
C ARG A 2 -9.93 12.58 10.07
N ILE A 3 -9.71 12.91 11.34
CA ILE A 3 -8.55 12.48 12.14
C ILE A 3 -8.42 10.95 12.10
N ASN A 4 -7.21 10.43 11.92
CA ASN A 4 -6.90 8.99 11.87
C ASN A 4 -7.65 8.19 10.79
N GLY A 5 -8.26 8.84 9.80
CA GLY A 5 -8.75 8.13 8.62
C GLY A 5 -7.59 7.56 7.81
N ILE A 6 -7.78 6.39 7.20
CA ILE A 6 -6.83 5.73 6.31
C ILE A 6 -7.42 5.70 4.90
N VAL A 7 -6.62 6.02 3.89
CA VAL A 7 -6.99 5.84 2.48
C VAL A 7 -5.91 4.96 1.84
N HIS A 8 -6.29 3.77 1.38
CA HIS A 8 -5.35 2.86 0.74
C HIS A 8 -4.94 3.37 -0.64
N LEU A 9 -3.74 2.99 -1.09
CA LEU A 9 -3.26 3.26 -2.44
C LEU A 9 -4.29 2.84 -3.49
N ARG A 10 -4.30 3.52 -4.64
CA ARG A 10 -5.24 3.28 -5.75
C ARG A 10 -6.73 3.33 -5.37
N THR A 11 -7.05 3.99 -4.26
CA THR A 11 -8.42 4.32 -3.89
C THR A 11 -8.78 5.65 -4.52
N VAL A 12 -9.92 5.72 -5.21
CA VAL A 12 -10.45 6.97 -5.74
C VAL A 12 -11.56 7.44 -4.82
N LEU A 13 -11.32 8.53 -4.09
CA LEU A 13 -12.35 9.21 -3.32
C LEU A 13 -13.03 10.26 -4.21
N PRO A 14 -14.34 10.13 -4.49
CA PRO A 14 -15.10 11.18 -5.15
C PRO A 14 -15.02 12.50 -4.39
N ALA A 15 -15.22 13.61 -5.11
CA ALA A 15 -15.39 14.93 -4.48
C ALA A 15 -16.48 14.87 -3.39
N ASP A 16 -16.30 15.69 -2.35
CA ASP A 16 -17.21 15.78 -1.20
C ASP A 16 -17.36 14.50 -0.35
N SER A 17 -16.56 13.46 -0.62
CA SER A 17 -16.52 12.25 0.20
C SER A 17 -15.91 12.50 1.58
N MET A 18 -16.47 11.84 2.60
CA MET A 18 -16.00 11.93 3.98
C MET A 18 -15.58 10.55 4.49
N VAL A 19 -14.31 10.43 4.88
CA VAL A 19 -13.78 9.28 5.63
C VAL A 19 -13.89 9.59 7.12
N PRO A 20 -14.70 8.85 7.90
CA PRO A 20 -14.87 9.08 9.33
C PRO A 20 -13.58 8.92 10.13
N ILE A 21 -13.62 9.35 11.40
CA ILE A 21 -12.47 9.25 12.30
C ILE A 21 -12.11 7.78 12.50
N GLY A 22 -10.87 7.40 12.21
CA GLY A 22 -10.38 6.02 12.38
C GLY A 22 -10.81 5.02 11.30
N TRP A 23 -11.55 5.44 10.27
CA TRP A 23 -12.08 4.53 9.24
C TRP A 23 -11.16 4.38 8.04
N VAL A 24 -11.36 3.31 7.28
CA VAL A 24 -10.55 2.95 6.12
C VAL A 24 -11.35 3.13 4.83
N ALA A 25 -10.83 3.93 3.90
CA ALA A 25 -11.29 3.99 2.52
C ALA A 25 -10.40 3.13 1.61
N VAL A 26 -11.01 2.28 0.79
CA VAL A 26 -10.31 1.31 -0.06
C VAL A 26 -11.02 1.09 -1.40
N GLY A 27 -10.25 1.14 -2.49
CA GLY A 27 -10.65 0.73 -3.84
C GLY A 27 -11.25 1.81 -4.74
N ASP A 28 -11.59 1.38 -5.96
CA ASP A 28 -12.28 2.16 -6.98
C ASP A 28 -13.26 1.22 -7.71
N PRO A 29 -14.59 1.30 -7.45
CA PRO A 29 -15.24 2.29 -6.60
C PRO A 29 -14.87 2.14 -5.12
N VAL A 30 -14.80 3.27 -4.40
CA VAL A 30 -14.40 3.30 -2.99
C VAL A 30 -15.41 2.61 -2.08
N ARG A 31 -14.90 1.83 -1.14
CA ARG A 31 -15.63 1.39 0.07
C ARG A 31 -15.01 2.06 1.28
N ILE A 32 -15.86 2.59 2.17
CA ILE A 32 -15.44 3.21 3.44
C ILE A 32 -15.95 2.31 4.56
N LEU A 33 -15.04 1.66 5.27
CA LEU A 33 -15.32 0.59 6.23
C LEU A 33 -14.67 0.91 7.58
N PRO A 34 -15.26 0.44 8.70
CA PRO A 34 -14.63 0.57 9.99
C PRO A 34 -13.42 -0.39 10.08
N PRO A 35 -12.39 -0.09 10.90
CA PRO A 35 -11.14 -0.84 10.91
C PRO A 35 -11.29 -2.31 11.32
N GLU A 36 -12.33 -2.66 12.08
CA GLU A 36 -12.66 -4.03 12.50
C GLU A 36 -13.20 -4.91 11.36
N ASP A 37 -13.68 -4.35 10.24
CA ASP A 37 -14.11 -5.11 9.07
C ASP A 37 -12.91 -5.54 8.22
N HIS A 38 -12.05 -6.38 8.81
CA HIS A 38 -10.83 -6.87 8.18
C HIS A 38 -11.10 -7.59 6.87
N ASP A 39 -12.11 -8.46 6.82
CA ASP A 39 -12.45 -9.24 5.64
C ASP A 39 -12.98 -8.35 4.51
N GLY A 40 -13.85 -7.38 4.83
CA GLY A 40 -14.37 -6.43 3.87
C GLY A 40 -13.29 -5.54 3.26
N ILE A 41 -12.36 -5.07 4.10
CA ILE A 41 -11.19 -4.29 3.66
C ILE A 41 -10.29 -5.17 2.78
N TRP A 42 -9.92 -6.36 3.24
CA TRP A 42 -8.99 -7.25 2.54
C TRP A 42 -9.52 -7.68 1.17
N ALA A 43 -10.81 -7.97 1.06
CA ALA A 43 -11.46 -8.37 -0.20
C ALA A 43 -11.26 -7.36 -1.33
N VAL A 44 -11.14 -6.07 -0.99
CA VAL A 44 -10.86 -4.98 -1.94
C VAL A 44 -9.35 -4.74 -2.03
N GLN A 45 -8.70 -4.55 -0.88
CA GLN A 45 -7.30 -4.15 -0.77
C GLN A 45 -6.36 -5.11 -1.52
N LYS A 46 -6.59 -6.43 -1.44
CA LYS A 46 -5.72 -7.42 -2.09
C LYS A 46 -5.64 -7.24 -3.61
N LYS A 47 -6.74 -6.77 -4.22
CA LYS A 47 -6.85 -6.53 -5.67
C LYS A 47 -6.13 -5.25 -6.11
N LEU A 48 -5.77 -4.37 -5.17
CA LEU A 48 -5.05 -3.13 -5.46
C LEU A 48 -3.56 -3.38 -5.71
N ASP A 49 -3.09 -4.60 -5.44
CA ASP A 49 -1.78 -5.11 -5.84
C ASP A 49 -0.60 -4.21 -5.43
N PHE A 50 -0.47 -3.96 -4.11
CA PHE A 50 0.66 -3.20 -3.56
C PHE A 50 2.03 -3.66 -4.08
N PRO A 51 2.37 -4.97 -4.08
CA PRO A 51 3.68 -5.43 -4.52
C PRO A 51 3.97 -5.09 -5.99
N GLY A 52 3.02 -5.37 -6.88
CA GLY A 52 3.16 -5.08 -8.30
C GLY A 52 3.17 -3.58 -8.57
N TYR A 53 2.29 -2.84 -7.91
CA TYR A 53 2.16 -1.40 -8.13
C TYR A 53 3.34 -0.58 -7.63
N VAL A 54 3.83 -0.85 -6.42
CA VAL A 54 4.90 -0.04 -5.80
C VAL A 54 6.28 -0.56 -6.16
N PHE A 55 6.44 -1.88 -6.25
CA PHE A 55 7.76 -2.50 -6.46
C PHE A 55 7.91 -3.19 -7.81
N GLY A 56 6.85 -3.33 -8.62
CA GLY A 56 6.90 -4.10 -9.86
C GLY A 56 7.20 -5.59 -9.61
N LEU A 57 6.79 -6.11 -8.45
CA LEU A 57 7.01 -7.49 -8.03
C LEU A 57 5.68 -8.23 -7.92
N ASP A 58 5.66 -9.50 -8.30
CA ASP A 58 4.48 -10.34 -8.08
C ASP A 58 4.18 -10.49 -6.59
N ARG A 59 2.89 -10.57 -6.26
CA ARG A 59 2.47 -10.86 -4.89
C ARG A 59 2.94 -12.27 -4.50
N PRO A 60 3.60 -12.44 -3.34
CA PRO A 60 4.09 -13.74 -2.90
C PRO A 60 2.93 -14.66 -2.54
N ALA A 61 3.21 -15.97 -2.48
CA ALA A 61 2.28 -16.93 -1.92
C ALA A 61 2.02 -16.65 -0.43
N ASP A 62 0.91 -17.17 0.10
CA ASP A 62 0.57 -16.99 1.51
C ASP A 62 1.68 -17.58 2.41
N GLY A 63 2.18 -16.75 3.34
CA GLY A 63 3.28 -17.11 4.23
C GLY A 63 4.69 -16.81 3.70
N GLU A 64 4.82 -16.41 2.43
CA GLU A 64 6.09 -15.97 1.86
C GLU A 64 6.29 -14.45 1.97
N SER A 65 7.55 -14.01 1.86
CA SER A 65 7.93 -12.61 2.08
C SER A 65 8.53 -11.96 0.84
N LEU A 66 8.08 -10.74 0.53
CA LEU A 66 8.66 -9.88 -0.50
C LEU A 66 10.02 -9.28 -0.11
N MET A 67 10.40 -9.36 1.16
CA MET A 67 11.52 -8.59 1.69
C MET A 67 12.84 -8.93 1.02
N LEU A 68 13.07 -10.17 0.58
CA LEU A 68 14.27 -10.54 -0.16
C LEU A 68 14.38 -9.77 -1.48
N ALA A 69 13.35 -9.85 -2.33
CA ALA A 69 13.33 -9.18 -3.63
C ALA A 69 13.40 -7.65 -3.48
N ILE A 70 12.70 -7.09 -2.49
CA ILE A 70 12.74 -5.65 -2.17
C ILE A 70 14.17 -5.23 -1.76
N SER A 71 14.77 -5.97 -0.82
CA SER A 71 16.10 -5.65 -0.28
C SER A 71 17.18 -5.72 -1.35
N GLU A 72 17.14 -6.75 -2.20
CA GLU A 72 18.06 -6.86 -3.33
C GLU A 72 17.93 -5.70 -4.32
N ARG A 73 16.70 -5.29 -4.65
CA ARG A 73 16.45 -4.18 -5.57
C ARG A 73 17.03 -2.88 -5.04
N PHE A 74 16.74 -2.53 -3.79
CA PHE A 74 17.28 -1.32 -3.17
C PHE A 74 18.78 -1.41 -2.94
N GLY A 75 19.31 -2.58 -2.54
CA GLY A 75 20.74 -2.82 -2.39
C GLY A 75 21.51 -2.58 -3.69
N ARG A 76 21.00 -3.07 -4.83
CA ARG A 76 21.59 -2.77 -6.15
C ARG A 76 21.56 -1.29 -6.50
N GLY A 77 20.48 -0.58 -6.15
CA GLY A 77 20.34 0.86 -6.37
C GLY A 77 21.37 1.66 -5.56
N LEU A 78 21.43 1.39 -4.26
CA LEU A 78 22.37 2.04 -3.33
C LEU A 78 23.82 1.69 -3.63
N GLY A 79 24.11 0.46 -4.07
CA GLY A 79 25.48 0.03 -4.42
C GLY A 79 26.14 0.89 -5.51
N ARG A 80 25.36 1.55 -6.38
CA ARG A 80 25.87 2.50 -7.38
C ARG A 80 26.48 3.76 -6.76
N HIS A 81 26.07 4.08 -5.53
CA HIS A 81 26.50 5.22 -4.73
C HIS A 81 27.53 4.82 -3.66
N SER A 82 28.15 3.65 -3.79
CA SER A 82 29.08 3.12 -2.77
C SER A 82 30.31 3.98 -2.54
N ASN A 83 30.63 4.88 -3.48
CA ASN A 83 31.75 5.81 -3.38
C ASN A 83 31.32 7.27 -3.13
N ASP A 84 30.03 7.53 -2.90
CA ASP A 84 29.55 8.87 -2.61
C ASP A 84 30.17 9.38 -1.31
N GLN A 85 30.59 10.65 -1.31
CA GLN A 85 31.17 11.33 -0.15
C GLN A 85 30.23 12.45 0.31
N GLN A 86 30.15 12.69 1.61
CA GLN A 86 29.41 13.82 2.15
C GLN A 86 30.11 15.13 1.74
N ILE A 87 29.32 16.10 1.29
CA ILE A 87 29.75 17.47 0.96
C ILE A 87 29.82 18.33 2.21
#